data_AF-H9F3F4-F1
#
_entry.id   AF-H9F3F4-F1
#
_cell.length_a   1.000
_cell.length_b   1.000
_cell.length_c   1.000
_cell.angle_alpha   90.00
_cell.angle_beta   90.00
_cell.angle_gamma   90.00
#
_symmetry.space_group_name_H-M   'P 1'
#
loop_
_entity.id
_entity.type
_entity.pdbx_description
1 polymer ?
#
loop_
_entity_poly.entity_id
_entity_poly.type
_entity_poly.pdbx_seq_one_letter_code
_entity_poly.pdbx_strand_id
1 'polypeptide(L)'
;LARACAALGDWQKSATHLQKSLRVVEVRHGPSSVEMGHELFKLAQIFFNGFAVPEALSAIQKAEEVLSLHCGPWDDEIQELQKMKSCLLDLPPTLVRSSV
;
A
#
# COMPACT_ATOMS: atom_id res chain seq x y z
N LEU A 1 -12.54 8.66 17.39
CA LEU A 1 -13.72 7.99 16.81
C LEU A 1 -13.99 8.46 15.38
N ALA A 2 -14.32 9.73 15.12
CA ALA A 2 -14.63 10.22 13.75
C ALA A 2 -13.53 9.96 12.68
N ARG A 3 -12.24 10.16 13.00
CA ARG A 3 -11.14 9.91 12.04
C ARG A 3 -10.89 8.43 11.76
N ALA A 4 -11.06 7.58 12.78
CA ALA A 4 -11.00 6.13 12.63
C ALA A 4 -12.22 5.62 11.84
N CYS A 5 -13.41 6.17 12.05
CA CYS A 5 -14.60 5.90 11.25
C CYS A 5 -14.48 6.40 9.79
N ALA A 6 -13.79 7.51 9.57
CA ALA A 6 -13.52 8.05 8.23
C ALA A 6 -12.44 7.24 7.48
N ALA A 7 -11.42 6.72 8.18
CA ALA A 7 -10.42 5.80 7.63
C ALA A 7 -10.97 4.36 7.42
N LEU A 8 -11.90 3.93 8.28
CA LEU A 8 -12.82 2.81 8.00
C LEU A 8 -13.77 3.10 6.82
N GLY A 9 -13.74 4.31 6.26
CA GLY A 9 -14.47 4.69 5.06
C GLY A 9 -14.03 3.82 3.91
N ASP A 10 -14.80 2.76 3.67
CA ASP A 10 -14.76 1.83 2.54
C ASP A 10 -13.41 1.72 1.82
N TRP A 11 -12.37 1.41 2.60
CA TRP A 11 -11.03 1.18 2.07
C TRP A 11 -11.07 0.02 1.08
N GLN A 12 -12.00 -0.94 1.25
CA GLN A 12 -12.25 -2.03 0.32
C GLN A 12 -12.70 -1.52 -1.05
N LYS A 13 -13.69 -0.61 -1.12
CA LYS A 13 -14.08 0.01 -2.41
C LYS A 13 -12.91 0.76 -3.02
N SER A 14 -12.19 1.55 -2.22
CA SER A 14 -11.02 2.31 -2.69
C SER A 14 -9.96 1.39 -3.29
N ALA A 15 -9.61 0.31 -2.58
CA ALA A 15 -8.68 -0.72 -3.05
C ALA A 15 -9.19 -1.40 -4.32
N THR A 16 -10.47 -1.74 -4.38
CA THR A 16 -11.09 -2.37 -5.57
C THR A 16 -11.02 -1.47 -6.80
N HIS A 17 -11.29 -0.18 -6.64
CA HIS A 17 -11.18 0.78 -7.73
C HIS A 17 -9.73 0.95 -8.18
N LEU A 18 -8.80 1.07 -7.22
CA LEU A 18 -7.39 1.23 -7.52
C LEU A 18 -6.78 -0.01 -8.19
N GLN A 19 -7.16 -1.22 -7.77
CA GLN A 19 -6.73 -2.47 -8.41
C GLN A 19 -7.18 -2.57 -9.88
N LYS A 20 -8.33 -1.99 -10.24
CA LYS A 20 -8.75 -1.88 -11.64
C LYS A 20 -7.89 -0.85 -12.39
N SER A 21 -7.58 0.28 -11.76
CA SER A 21 -6.67 1.29 -12.31
C SER A 21 -5.27 0.73 -12.57
N LEU A 22 -4.73 -0.06 -11.65
CA LEU A 22 -3.41 -0.70 -11.78
C LEU A 22 -3.28 -1.50 -13.09
N ARG A 23 -4.33 -2.24 -13.50
CA ARG A 23 -4.31 -2.96 -14.78
C ARG A 23 -4.16 -2.04 -15.98
N VAL A 24 -4.77 -0.86 -15.93
CA VAL A 24 -4.68 0.14 -17.00
C VAL A 24 -3.29 0.78 -17.01
N VAL A 25 -2.75 1.10 -15.85
CA VAL A 25 -1.41 1.68 -15.70
C VAL A 25 -0.35 0.69 -16.16
N GLU A 26 -0.45 -0.58 -15.75
CA GLU A 26 0.46 -1.65 -16.17
C GLU A 26 0.47 -1.83 -17.69
N VAL A 27 -0.69 -1.85 -18.36
CA VAL A 27 -0.76 -1.97 -19.83
C VAL A 27 -0.12 -0.76 -20.53
N ARG A 28 -0.23 0.44 -19.95
CA ARG A 28 0.25 1.68 -20.59
C ARG A 28 1.73 1.95 -20.35
N HIS A 29 2.22 1.68 -19.15
CA HIS A 29 3.54 2.08 -18.68
C HIS A 29 4.47 0.89 -18.41
N GLY A 30 3.91 -0.31 -18.21
CA GLY A 30 4.64 -1.51 -17.85
C GLY A 30 4.69 -1.75 -16.33
N PRO A 31 4.93 -2.99 -15.90
CA PRO A 31 4.84 -3.40 -14.49
C PRO A 31 5.96 -2.83 -13.60
N SER A 32 7.08 -2.41 -14.20
CA SER A 32 8.22 -1.83 -13.49
C SER A 32 8.34 -0.33 -13.72
N SER A 33 7.28 0.35 -14.19
CA SER A 33 7.28 1.80 -14.39
C SER A 33 7.16 2.57 -13.08
N VAL A 34 7.65 3.81 -13.05
CA VAL A 34 7.49 4.69 -11.89
C VAL A 34 6.02 4.95 -11.59
N GLU A 35 5.17 5.05 -12.62
CA GLU A 35 3.73 5.18 -12.47
C GLU A 35 3.10 3.97 -11.78
N MET A 36 3.55 2.75 -12.12
CA MET A 36 3.12 1.54 -11.41
C MET A 36 3.54 1.58 -9.94
N GLY A 37 4.76 2.04 -9.66
CA GLY A 37 5.28 2.22 -8.30
C GLY A 37 4.41 3.16 -7.45
N HIS A 38 4.07 4.34 -7.97
CA HIS A 38 3.22 5.32 -7.26
C HIS A 38 1.80 4.79 -7.00
N GLU A 39 1.22 4.03 -7.94
CA GLU A 39 -0.11 3.45 -7.74
C GLU A 39 -0.08 2.29 -6.72
N LEU A 40 1.00 1.50 -6.69
CA LEU A 40 1.23 0.50 -5.66
C LEU A 40 1.44 1.14 -4.28
N PHE A 41 2.13 2.28 -4.20
CA PHE A 41 2.27 3.06 -2.98
C PHE A 41 0.91 3.49 -2.42
N LYS A 42 0.03 4.06 -3.26
CA LYS A 42 -1.35 4.41 -2.86
C LYS A 42 -2.14 3.18 -2.38
N LEU A 43 -1.97 2.04 -3.04
CA LEU A 43 -2.63 0.79 -2.64
C LEU A 43 -2.16 0.32 -1.26
N ALA A 44 -0.85 0.43 -0.99
CA ALA A 44 -0.28 0.15 0.32
C ALA A 44 -0.88 1.05 1.41
N GLN A 45 -1.00 2.36 1.14
CA GLN A 45 -1.61 3.30 2.09
C GLN A 45 -3.08 2.96 2.37
N ILE A 46 -3.86 2.58 1.35
CA ILE A 46 -5.27 2.17 1.53
C ILE A 46 -5.36 0.94 2.43
N PHE A 47 -4.57 -0.10 2.18
CA PHE A 47 -4.60 -1.31 3.00
C PHE A 47 -4.08 -1.07 4.42
N PHE A 48 -3.02 -0.28 4.58
CA PHE A 48 -2.48 0.10 5.89
C PHE A 48 -3.53 0.84 6.73
N ASN A 49 -4.18 1.85 6.15
CA ASN A 49 -5.24 2.60 6.83
C ASN A 49 -6.48 1.75 7.12
N GLY A 50 -6.73 0.73 6.29
CA GLY A 50 -7.80 -0.25 6.47
C GLY A 50 -7.48 -1.40 7.44
N PHE A 51 -6.28 -1.45 8.01
CA PHE A 51 -5.77 -2.56 8.84
C PHE A 51 -5.76 -3.93 8.13
N ALA A 52 -5.73 -3.94 6.80
CA ALA A 52 -5.56 -5.15 5.99
C ALA A 52 -4.07 -5.53 5.95
N VAL A 53 -3.55 -6.05 7.08
CA VAL A 53 -2.10 -6.22 7.31
C VAL A 53 -1.40 -7.06 6.24
N PRO A 54 -1.91 -8.25 5.85
CA PRO A 54 -1.26 -9.05 4.81
C PRO A 54 -1.19 -8.34 3.45
N GLU A 55 -2.29 -7.71 3.06
CA GLU A 55 -2.40 -6.97 1.80
C GLU A 55 -1.52 -5.73 1.77
N ALA A 56 -1.45 -5.01 2.90
CA ALA A 56 -0.58 -3.87 3.07
C ALA A 56 0.89 -4.27 2.92
N LEU A 57 1.35 -5.32 3.62
CA LEU A 57 2.72 -5.81 3.50
C LEU A 57 3.07 -6.25 2.07
N SER A 58 2.15 -6.92 1.38
CA SER A 58 2.35 -7.32 -0.01
C SER A 58 2.45 -6.11 -0.95
N ALA A 59 1.58 -5.11 -0.79
CA ALA A 59 1.59 -3.90 -1.60
C ALA A 59 2.84 -3.05 -1.33
N ILE A 60 3.25 -2.93 -0.06
CA ILE A 60 4.48 -2.24 0.34
C ILE A 60 5.69 -2.85 -0.36
N GLN A 61 5.85 -4.17 -0.28
CA GLN A 61 6.99 -4.86 -0.88
C GLN A 61 7.06 -4.61 -2.40
N LYS A 62 5.93 -4.69 -3.10
CA LYS A 62 5.88 -4.43 -4.55
C LYS A 62 6.17 -2.97 -4.89
N ALA A 63 5.66 -2.03 -4.09
CA ALA A 63 5.93 -0.61 -4.28
C ALA A 63 7.43 -0.29 -4.09
N GLU A 64 8.06 -0.84 -3.03
CA GLU A 64 9.50 -0.70 -2.78
C GLU A 64 10.33 -1.26 -3.94
N GLU A 65 9.99 -2.47 -4.43
CA GLU A 65 10.68 -3.11 -5.56
C GLU A 65 10.62 -2.27 -6.83
N VAL A 66 9.46 -1.68 -7.14
CA VAL A 66 9.31 -0.88 -8.36
C VAL A 66 9.92 0.52 -8.21
N LEU A 67 9.63 1.22 -7.11
CA LEU A 67 10.10 2.60 -6.90
C LEU A 67 11.62 2.67 -6.73
N SER A 68 12.26 1.66 -6.13
CA SER A 68 13.72 1.63 -5.99
C SER A 68 14.48 1.57 -7.31
N LEU A 69 13.82 1.23 -8.42
CA LEU A 69 14.40 1.28 -9.77
C LEU A 69 14.50 2.72 -10.31
N HIS A 70 13.71 3.65 -9.77
CA HIS A 70 13.54 5.01 -10.31
C HIS A 70 13.92 6.10 -9.30
N CYS A 71 13.73 5.82 -8.01
CA CYS A 71 13.90 6.78 -6.92
C CYS A 71 15.16 6.47 -6.12
N GLY A 72 15.74 7.51 -5.52
CA GLY A 72 16.88 7.35 -4.61
C GLY A 72 16.45 6.80 -3.25
N PRO A 73 17.41 6.32 -2.43
CA PRO A 73 17.13 5.78 -1.09
C PRO A 73 16.57 6.81 -0.08
N TRP A 74 16.58 8.10 -0.43
CA TRP A 74 16.07 9.21 0.38
C TRP A 74 14.72 9.73 -0.09
N ASP A 75 14.10 9.03 -1.04
CA ASP A 75 12.76 9.37 -1.51
C ASP A 75 11.73 9.24 -0.38
N ASP A 76 10.88 10.25 -0.24
CA ASP A 76 9.92 10.35 0.85
C ASP A 76 8.91 9.19 0.83
N GLU A 77 8.51 8.71 -0.36
CA GLU A 77 7.57 7.59 -0.48
C GLU A 77 8.21 6.28 -0.06
N ILE A 78 9.47 6.04 -0.45
CA ILE A 78 10.23 4.86 0.01
C ILE A 78 10.39 4.87 1.54
N GLN A 79 10.69 6.03 2.13
CA GLN A 79 10.79 6.13 3.60
C GLN A 79 9.45 5.91 4.29
N GLU A 80 8.34 6.38 3.70
CA GLU A 80 7.01 6.14 4.23
C GLU A 80 6.65 4.64 4.19
N LEU A 81 6.92 3.96 3.07
CA LEU A 81 6.73 2.52 2.92
C LEU A 81 7.47 1.73 4.00
N GLN A 82 8.74 2.08 4.24
CA GLN A 82 9.54 1.44 5.28
C GLN A 82 8.96 1.66 6.67
N LYS A 83 8.52 2.89 6.99
CA LYS A 83 7.88 3.19 8.28
C LYS A 83 6.57 2.42 8.45
N MET A 84 5.72 2.36 7.42
CA MET A 84 4.49 1.57 7.43
C MET A 84 4.79 0.08 7.67
N LYS A 85 5.80 -0.47 6.97
CA LYS A 85 6.24 -1.85 7.11
C LYS A 85 6.66 -2.17 8.54
N SER A 86 7.52 -1.33 9.12
CA SER A 86 7.96 -1.47 10.51
C SER A 86 6.76 -1.43 11.47
N CYS A 87 5.86 -0.46 11.31
CA CYS A 87 4.65 -0.39 12.14
C CYS A 87 3.81 -1.67 12.08
N LEU A 88 3.65 -2.29 10.90
CA LEU A 88 2.89 -3.52 10.73
C LEU A 88 3.59 -4.75 11.32
N LEU A 89 4.93 -4.83 11.21
CA LEU A 89 5.72 -5.93 11.75
C LEU A 89 5.83 -5.89 13.28
N ASP A 90 5.77 -4.70 13.87
CA ASP A 90 5.79 -4.49 15.31
C ASP A 90 4.42 -4.74 15.97
N LEU A 91 3.37 -5.04 15.19
CA LEU A 91 2.04 -5.33 15.74
C LEU A 91 2.03 -6.64 16.51
N PRO A 92 1.36 -6.68 17.68
CA PRO A 92 1.17 -7.93 18.40
C PRO A 92 0.35 -8.93 17.56
N PRO A 93 0.64 -10.24 17.62
CA PRO A 93 -0.03 -11.28 16.81
C PRO A 93 -1.55 -11.33 16.96
N THR A 94 -2.10 -10.75 18.04
CA THR A 94 -3.54 -10.68 18.33
C THR A 94 -4.30 -9.77 17.38
N LEU A 95 -3.66 -8.78 16.77
CA LEU A 95 -4.28 -7.84 15.82
C LEU A 95 -4.25 -8.35 14.37
N VAL A 96 -3.39 -9.32 14.07
CA VAL A 96 -3.20 -9.86 12.71
C VAL A 96 -4.34 -10.82 12.29
N ARG A 97 -5.17 -11.28 13.24
CA ARG A 97 -6.13 -12.38 13.03
C ARG A 97 -7.60 -11.96 12.90
N SER A 98 -7.92 -10.66 12.88
CA SER A 98 -9.32 -10.20 12.77
C SER A 98 -9.70 -9.84 11.33
N SER A 99 -9.82 -10.86 10.49
CA SER A 99 -10.51 -10.80 9.20
C SER A 99 -11.32 -12.09 9.02
N VAL A 100 -12.46 -12.18 9.72
CA VAL A 100 -13.54 -13.13 9.42
C VAL A 100 -14.80 -12.36 9.06
#